data_AF-A0A841MPG1-F1
#
_entry.id   AF-A0A841MPG1-F1
#
_cell.length_a   1.000
_cell.length_b   1.000
_cell.length_c   1.000
_cell.angle_alpha   90.00
_cell.angle_beta   90.00
_cell.angle_gamma   90.00
#
_symmetry.space_group_name_H-M   'P 1'
#
loop_
_entity.id
_entity.type
_entity.pdbx_description
1 polymer ?
#
loop_
_entity_poly.entity_id
_entity_poly.type
_entity_poly.pdbx_seq_one_letter_code
_entity_poly.pdbx_strand_id
1 'polypeptide(L)'
;MNILVQALSAANSKFIMINRFLLILAIAFFPIITFAQNRVEVKDPEIKFSYILPEGWKVNDDGYDYKIESKDSNNAYISITYVEKATGNKKFDSVVESQSFKDDFQFELDYNLPDEMKNFQLEETGNSTIDGAPALWAKFSHGEKQDQTGVFYMFQKLNQSFKILGSSPASASEKVKPIFSGIIQSFKAEKQ
;
A
#
# COMPACT_ATOMS: atom_id res chain seq x y z
N MET A 1 -39.53 -57.97 -18.49
CA MET A 1 -38.40 -57.09 -18.85
C MET A 1 -38.65 -55.68 -18.31
N ASN A 2 -38.67 -55.47 -16.99
CA ASN A 2 -38.94 -54.13 -16.41
C ASN A 2 -38.37 -53.89 -15.00
N ILE A 3 -38.09 -54.94 -14.24
CA ILE A 3 -37.59 -54.81 -12.86
C ILE A 3 -36.07 -54.51 -12.82
N LEU A 4 -35.30 -55.15 -13.72
CA LEU A 4 -33.84 -55.00 -13.75
C LEU A 4 -33.40 -53.58 -14.20
N VAL A 5 -34.13 -52.98 -15.15
CA VAL A 5 -33.83 -51.64 -15.69
C VAL A 5 -34.14 -50.55 -14.66
N GLN A 6 -35.24 -50.69 -13.91
CA GLN A 6 -35.60 -49.76 -12.83
C GLN A 6 -34.61 -49.83 -11.66
N ALA A 7 -34.12 -51.02 -11.30
CA ALA A 7 -33.12 -51.19 -10.25
C ALA A 7 -31.77 -50.53 -10.60
N LEU A 8 -31.30 -50.67 -11.85
CA LEU A 8 -30.06 -50.03 -12.34
C LEU A 8 -30.18 -48.50 -12.42
N SER A 9 -31.32 -47.97 -12.85
CA SER A 9 -31.57 -46.52 -12.89
C SER A 9 -31.59 -45.90 -11.48
N ALA A 10 -32.24 -46.56 -10.52
CA ALA A 10 -32.29 -46.10 -9.14
C ALA A 10 -30.92 -46.16 -8.43
N ALA A 11 -30.10 -47.16 -8.74
CA ALA A 11 -28.74 -47.26 -8.21
C ALA A 11 -27.82 -46.14 -8.72
N ASN A 12 -27.88 -45.82 -10.02
CA ASN A 12 -27.12 -44.72 -10.62
C ASN A 12 -27.56 -43.36 -10.09
N SER A 13 -28.86 -43.14 -9.89
CA SER A 13 -29.39 -41.91 -9.31
C SER A 13 -28.89 -41.68 -7.87
N LYS A 14 -28.88 -42.73 -7.04
CA LYS A 14 -28.35 -42.65 -5.67
C LYS A 14 -26.84 -42.38 -5.65
N PHE A 15 -26.08 -42.99 -6.54
CA PHE A 15 -24.63 -42.76 -6.64
C PHE A 15 -24.29 -41.32 -7.07
N ILE A 16 -25.05 -40.78 -8.03
CA ILE A 16 -24.92 -39.37 -8.46
C ILE A 16 -25.31 -38.40 -7.33
N MET A 17 -26.33 -38.73 -6.55
CA MET A 17 -26.81 -37.88 -5.45
C MET A 17 -25.83 -37.87 -4.26
N ILE A 18 -25.21 -39.02 -3.94
CA ILE A 18 -24.17 -39.13 -2.90
C ILE A 18 -22.92 -38.34 -3.29
N ASN A 19 -22.46 -38.45 -4.55
CA ASN A 19 -21.29 -37.71 -5.02
C ASN A 19 -21.51 -36.19 -5.03
N ARG A 20 -22.74 -35.73 -5.35
CA ARG A 20 -23.09 -34.31 -5.27
C ARG A 20 -23.11 -33.80 -3.82
N PHE A 21 -23.58 -34.61 -2.88
CA PHE A 21 -23.60 -34.25 -1.46
C PHE A 21 -22.18 -34.18 -0.88
N LEU A 22 -21.31 -35.12 -1.25
CA LEU A 22 -19.89 -35.11 -0.85
C LEU A 22 -19.13 -33.90 -1.41
N LEU A 23 -19.44 -33.46 -2.64
CA LEU A 23 -18.84 -32.26 -3.24
C LEU A 23 -19.24 -30.98 -2.49
N ILE A 24 -20.52 -30.84 -2.13
CA ILE A 24 -21.00 -29.69 -1.34
C ILE A 24 -20.38 -29.70 0.06
N LEU A 25 -20.23 -30.88 0.67
CA LEU A 25 -19.58 -31.04 1.96
C LEU A 25 -18.09 -30.67 1.89
N ALA A 26 -17.38 -31.05 0.82
CA ALA A 26 -15.97 -30.69 0.61
C ALA A 26 -15.76 -29.18 0.42
N ILE A 27 -16.73 -28.48 -0.18
CA ILE A 27 -16.68 -27.01 -0.33
C ILE A 27 -17.00 -26.32 1.02
N ALA A 28 -17.89 -26.90 1.83
CA ALA A 28 -18.23 -26.38 3.16
C ALA A 28 -17.10 -26.52 4.19
N PHE A 29 -16.13 -27.41 3.94
CA PHE A 29 -14.95 -27.63 4.78
C PHE A 29 -13.68 -26.98 4.24
N PHE A 30 -13.74 -26.08 3.25
CA PHE A 30 -12.62 -25.15 3.06
C PHE A 30 -12.66 -24.19 4.26
N PRO A 31 -11.76 -24.32 5.26
CA PRO A 31 -11.62 -23.27 6.23
C PRO A 31 -11.32 -22.01 5.43
N ILE A 32 -12.10 -20.97 5.66
CA ILE A 32 -11.75 -19.63 5.23
C ILE A 32 -10.45 -19.36 5.98
N ILE A 33 -9.30 -19.62 5.34
CA ILE A 33 -8.00 -19.26 5.85
C ILE A 33 -7.98 -17.74 5.75
N THR A 34 -8.59 -17.08 6.73
CA THR A 34 -8.35 -15.68 7.01
C THR A 34 -6.89 -15.60 7.40
N PHE A 35 -6.03 -15.39 6.41
CA PHE A 35 -4.69 -14.88 6.67
C PHE A 35 -4.88 -13.64 7.53
N ALA A 36 -4.44 -13.71 8.78
CA ALA A 36 -4.49 -12.58 9.69
C ALA A 36 -3.58 -11.49 9.10
N GLN A 37 -4.19 -10.56 8.36
CA GLN A 37 -3.48 -9.40 7.83
C GLN A 37 -2.97 -8.60 9.02
N ASN A 38 -1.65 -8.61 9.21
CA ASN A 38 -1.03 -7.96 10.36
C ASN A 38 -1.15 -6.44 10.18
N ARG A 39 -2.12 -5.81 10.84
CA ARG A 39 -2.30 -4.36 10.80
C ARG A 39 -1.34 -3.73 11.80
N VAL A 40 -0.44 -2.91 11.28
CA VAL A 40 0.46 -2.07 12.10
C VAL A 40 -0.26 -0.76 12.38
N GLU A 41 -0.18 -0.30 13.63
CA GLU A 41 -0.72 0.98 14.08
C GLU A 41 0.43 1.82 14.65
N VAL A 42 0.56 3.05 14.15
CA VAL A 42 1.50 4.06 14.64
C VAL A 42 0.68 5.11 15.37
N LYS A 43 1.09 5.44 16.59
CA LYS A 43 0.43 6.41 17.46
C LYS A 43 1.36 7.56 17.75
N ASP A 44 0.90 8.74 17.40
CA ASP A 44 1.50 10.03 17.71
C ASP A 44 0.45 10.84 18.50
N PRO A 45 0.83 11.67 19.50
CA PRO A 45 -0.12 12.39 20.35
C PRO A 45 -1.33 13.04 19.65
N GLU A 46 -1.20 13.50 18.41
CA GLU A 46 -2.29 14.14 17.67
C GLU A 46 -2.96 13.25 16.61
N ILE A 47 -2.27 12.21 16.15
CA ILE A 47 -2.71 11.38 15.03
C ILE A 47 -2.39 9.90 15.27
N LYS A 48 -3.25 9.03 14.75
CA LYS A 48 -2.89 7.62 14.55
C LYS A 48 -3.03 7.26 13.09
N PHE A 49 -2.13 6.44 12.59
CA PHE A 49 -2.29 5.84 11.28
C PHE A 49 -1.98 4.34 11.31
N SER A 50 -2.57 3.61 10.37
CA SER A 50 -2.40 2.17 10.28
C SER A 50 -2.37 1.69 8.84
N TYR A 51 -1.74 0.54 8.61
CA TYR A 51 -1.67 -0.11 7.30
C TYR A 51 -1.48 -1.62 7.50
N ILE A 52 -1.68 -2.41 6.45
CA ILE A 52 -1.42 -3.85 6.46
C ILE A 52 0.06 -4.07 6.14
N LEU A 53 0.78 -4.67 7.09
CA LEU A 53 2.17 -5.07 6.89
C LEU A 53 2.21 -6.34 6.01
N PRO A 54 2.91 -6.30 4.87
CA PRO A 54 3.06 -7.48 4.01
C PRO A 54 3.86 -8.58 4.69
N GLU A 55 3.56 -9.84 4.34
CA GLU A 55 4.31 -10.98 4.83
C GLU A 55 5.79 -10.90 4.39
N GLY A 56 6.71 -11.20 5.30
CA GLY A 56 8.16 -11.12 5.04
C GLY A 56 8.75 -9.70 5.13
N TRP A 57 7.95 -8.69 5.44
CA TRP A 57 8.42 -7.32 5.67
C TRP A 57 8.55 -7.02 7.17
N LYS A 58 9.41 -6.06 7.51
CA LYS A 58 9.64 -5.60 8.88
C LYS A 58 9.51 -4.09 8.95
N VAL A 59 9.06 -3.60 10.10
CA VAL A 59 9.11 -2.18 10.43
C VAL A 59 10.45 -1.88 11.09
N ASN A 60 11.09 -0.81 10.67
CA ASN A 60 12.27 -0.22 11.28
C ASN A 60 11.91 1.23 11.59
N ASP A 61 11.84 1.56 12.87
CA ASP A 61 11.48 2.88 13.38
C ASP A 61 12.48 3.24 14.49
N ASP A 62 13.32 4.23 14.23
CA ASP A 62 14.33 4.72 15.17
C ASP A 62 13.95 6.07 15.80
N GLY A 63 12.70 6.52 15.60
CA GLY A 63 12.19 7.81 16.06
C GLY A 63 12.51 8.98 15.13
N TYR A 64 13.35 8.79 14.10
CA TYR A 64 13.62 9.77 13.06
C TYR A 64 13.13 9.27 11.69
N ASP A 65 13.39 8.00 11.40
CA ASP A 65 13.04 7.33 10.16
C ASP A 65 12.03 6.22 10.40
N TYR A 66 10.83 6.34 9.80
CA TYR A 66 9.84 5.26 9.76
C TYR A 66 9.92 4.51 8.43
N LYS A 67 10.47 3.29 8.44
CA LYS A 67 10.70 2.46 7.24
C LYS A 67 10.06 1.07 7.35
N ILE A 68 9.51 0.59 6.25
CA ILE A 68 8.98 -0.75 6.06
C ILE A 68 9.89 -1.43 5.05
N GLU A 69 10.67 -2.43 5.47
CA GLU A 69 11.73 -3.03 4.67
C GLU A 69 11.42 -4.48 4.31
N SER A 70 11.72 -4.87 3.07
CA SER A 70 11.67 -6.27 2.66
C SER A 70 12.89 -7.03 3.17
N LYS A 71 12.68 -8.24 3.73
CA LYS A 71 13.78 -9.16 4.05
C LYS A 71 14.37 -9.83 2.81
N ASP A 72 13.55 -10.05 1.78
CA ASP A 72 13.89 -10.95 0.66
C ASP A 72 14.04 -10.24 -0.69
N SER A 73 13.69 -8.95 -0.78
CA SER A 73 13.63 -8.23 -2.06
C SER A 73 14.74 -7.18 -2.21
N ASN A 74 15.99 -7.57 -1.90
CA ASN A 74 17.21 -6.80 -2.23
C ASN A 74 17.12 -5.30 -1.92
N ASN A 75 16.79 -4.94 -0.66
CA ASN A 75 16.68 -3.56 -0.19
C ASN A 75 15.46 -2.77 -0.69
N ALA A 76 14.38 -3.45 -1.11
CA ALA A 76 13.11 -2.76 -1.30
C ALA A 76 12.56 -2.24 0.03
N TYR A 77 12.11 -0.98 0.06
CA TYR A 77 11.55 -0.34 1.24
C TYR A 77 10.42 0.63 0.91
N ILE A 78 9.61 0.96 1.92
CA ILE A 78 8.72 2.12 1.96
C ILE A 78 9.11 2.99 3.16
N SER A 79 9.26 4.28 2.99
CA SER A 79 9.27 5.25 4.08
C SER A 79 7.95 6.01 4.15
N ILE A 80 7.54 6.34 5.37
CA ILE A 80 6.36 7.16 5.63
C ILE A 80 6.81 8.34 6.48
N THR A 81 6.51 9.55 6.03
CA THR A 81 6.77 10.78 6.77
C THR A 81 5.49 11.60 6.83
N TYR A 82 5.28 12.31 7.92
CA TYR A 82 4.17 13.24 8.06
C TYR A 82 4.65 14.50 8.77
N VAL A 83 4.11 15.65 8.35
CA VAL A 83 4.43 16.94 8.94
C VAL A 83 3.16 17.75 9.17
N GLU A 84 3.11 18.41 10.33
CA GLU A 84 2.05 19.36 10.63
C GLU A 84 2.10 20.48 9.62
N LYS A 85 0.93 20.82 9.07
CA LYS A 85 0.84 22.03 8.26
C LYS A 85 1.08 23.21 9.20
N ALA A 86 1.97 24.12 8.80
CA ALA A 86 2.14 25.41 9.47
C ALA A 86 0.86 26.26 9.27
N THR A 87 -0.20 25.96 10.00
CA THR A 87 -1.33 26.86 10.19
C THR A 87 -0.89 27.94 11.16
N GLY A 88 -0.24 28.98 10.61
CA GLY A 88 0.28 30.10 11.37
C GLY A 88 -0.82 30.85 12.12
N ASN A 89 -1.04 30.51 13.39
CA ASN A 89 -1.62 31.43 14.35
C ASN A 89 -0.50 32.36 14.84
N LYS A 90 -0.17 33.41 14.05
CA LYS A 90 0.39 34.72 14.47
C LYS A 90 1.18 35.41 13.32
N LYS A 91 0.58 36.44 12.71
CA LYS A 91 1.24 37.70 12.30
C LYS A 91 2.58 37.55 11.53
N PHE A 92 2.63 36.71 10.52
CA PHE A 92 3.66 36.76 9.46
C PHE A 92 3.00 36.71 8.07
N ASP A 93 1.83 37.34 7.97
CA ASP A 93 0.90 37.30 6.82
C ASP A 93 1.31 38.22 5.65
N SER A 94 2.58 38.23 5.22
CA SER A 94 2.92 39.10 4.08
C SER A 94 4.04 38.66 3.13
N VAL A 95 4.60 37.44 3.26
CA VAL A 95 5.58 36.95 2.25
C VAL A 95 5.38 35.49 1.83
N VAL A 96 4.60 34.68 2.55
CA VAL A 96 4.30 33.28 2.16
C VAL A 96 2.81 33.16 1.85
N GLU A 97 2.37 33.83 0.79
CA GLU A 97 1.02 33.65 0.23
C GLU A 97 0.89 32.21 -0.29
N SER A 98 0.11 31.41 0.44
CA SER A 98 -0.62 30.22 -0.07
C SER A 98 0.13 29.32 -1.06
N GLN A 99 1.23 28.70 -0.64
CA GLN A 99 1.78 27.55 -1.38
C GLN A 99 0.68 26.48 -1.46
N SER A 100 0.27 26.11 -2.67
CA SER A 100 -0.79 25.12 -2.85
C SER A 100 -0.22 23.72 -2.63
N PHE A 101 -1.08 22.76 -2.28
CA PHE A 101 -0.68 21.35 -2.15
C PHE A 101 0.02 20.80 -3.40
N LYS A 102 -0.32 21.31 -4.59
CA LYS A 102 0.34 20.95 -5.83
C LYS A 102 1.75 21.53 -5.93
N ASP A 103 1.95 22.75 -5.44
CA ASP A 103 3.25 23.40 -5.46
C ASP A 103 4.18 22.76 -4.43
N ASP A 104 3.65 22.30 -3.28
CA ASP A 104 4.41 21.48 -2.34
C ASP A 104 4.84 20.16 -3.00
N PHE A 105 3.92 19.46 -3.68
CA PHE A 105 4.24 18.22 -4.40
C PHE A 105 5.30 18.46 -5.48
N GLN A 106 5.19 19.55 -6.25
CA GLN A 106 6.17 19.91 -7.26
C GLN A 106 7.54 20.24 -6.65
N PHE A 107 7.57 20.91 -5.49
CA PHE A 107 8.80 21.17 -4.75
C PHE A 107 9.51 19.87 -4.34
N GLU A 108 8.77 18.85 -3.91
CA GLU A 108 9.35 17.53 -3.62
C GLU A 108 10.02 16.93 -4.86
N LEU A 109 9.38 17.02 -6.04
CA LEU A 109 9.90 16.43 -7.28
C LEU A 109 11.10 17.20 -7.84
N ASP A 110 11.12 18.52 -7.69
CA ASP A 110 12.15 19.37 -8.30
C ASP A 110 13.39 19.55 -7.41
N TYR A 111 13.24 19.41 -6.09
CA TYR A 111 14.30 19.72 -5.13
C TYR A 111 14.61 18.56 -4.18
N ASN A 112 13.64 18.08 -3.40
CA ASN A 112 13.94 17.11 -2.33
C ASN A 112 14.30 15.72 -2.89
N LEU A 113 13.49 15.16 -3.78
CA LEU A 113 13.78 13.83 -4.34
C LEU A 113 15.07 13.83 -5.17
N PRO A 114 15.39 14.85 -6.00
CA PRO A 114 16.69 14.91 -6.67
C PRO A 114 17.90 15.04 -5.73
N ASP A 115 17.75 15.68 -4.57
CA ASP A 115 18.82 15.80 -3.57
C ASP A 115 19.04 14.48 -2.81
N GLU A 116 17.95 13.79 -2.46
CA GLU A 116 17.97 12.52 -1.73
C GLU A 116 18.31 11.32 -2.63
N MET A 117 17.95 11.36 -3.91
CA MET A 117 18.04 10.24 -4.85
C MET A 117 19.06 10.51 -5.95
N LYS A 118 20.17 9.77 -5.92
CA LYS A 118 21.21 9.88 -6.94
C LYS A 118 20.65 9.60 -8.34
N ASN A 119 20.96 10.48 -9.30
CA ASN A 119 20.51 10.38 -10.70
C ASN A 119 18.98 10.24 -10.85
N PHE A 120 18.21 10.94 -10.00
CA PHE A 120 16.76 10.98 -10.08
C PHE A 120 16.27 11.33 -11.49
N GLN A 121 15.33 10.53 -12.01
CA GLN A 121 14.62 10.81 -13.25
C GLN A 121 13.12 10.54 -13.08
N LEU A 122 12.33 11.60 -13.14
CA LEU A 122 10.88 11.50 -13.17
C LEU A 122 10.40 10.80 -14.45
N GLU A 123 9.52 9.82 -14.31
CA GLU A 123 8.94 9.06 -15.42
C GLU A 123 7.47 9.40 -15.66
N GLU A 124 6.69 9.47 -14.58
CA GLU A 124 5.24 9.64 -14.65
C GLU A 124 4.73 10.34 -13.39
N THR A 125 3.63 11.10 -13.53
CA THR A 125 2.88 11.64 -12.40
C THR A 125 1.38 11.38 -12.58
N GLY A 126 0.64 11.40 -11.49
CA GLY A 126 -0.80 11.22 -11.55
C GLY A 126 -1.53 11.60 -10.27
N ASN A 127 -2.83 11.34 -10.30
CA ASN A 127 -3.75 11.57 -9.18
C ASN A 127 -4.31 10.23 -8.70
N SER A 128 -4.65 10.15 -7.42
CA SER A 128 -5.30 9.00 -6.81
C SER A 128 -6.07 9.44 -5.55
N THR A 129 -6.52 8.47 -4.75
CA THR A 129 -7.07 8.70 -3.43
C THR A 129 -6.44 7.75 -2.42
N ILE A 130 -6.08 8.26 -1.24
CA ILE A 130 -5.58 7.47 -0.11
C ILE A 130 -6.48 7.78 1.08
N ASP A 131 -7.10 6.74 1.64
CA ASP A 131 -8.00 6.87 2.79
C ASP A 131 -9.10 7.95 2.59
N GLY A 132 -9.65 8.01 1.38
CA GLY A 132 -10.67 8.97 0.96
C GLY A 132 -10.17 10.41 0.72
N ALA A 133 -8.90 10.71 0.96
CA ALA A 133 -8.29 12.01 0.65
C ALA A 133 -7.70 12.02 -0.77
N PRO A 134 -7.78 13.13 -1.51
CA PRO A 134 -7.05 13.30 -2.77
C PRO A 134 -5.54 13.15 -2.56
N ALA A 135 -4.90 12.40 -3.46
CA ALA A 135 -3.47 12.15 -3.43
C ALA A 135 -2.83 12.44 -4.79
N LEU A 136 -1.60 12.94 -4.76
CA LEU A 136 -0.73 13.07 -5.93
C LEU A 136 0.35 12.00 -5.85
N TRP A 137 0.77 11.48 -7.00
CA TRP A 137 1.82 10.49 -7.05
C TRP A 137 2.78 10.69 -8.21
N ALA A 138 4.00 10.20 -8.05
CA ALA A 138 5.05 10.19 -9.05
C ALA A 138 5.72 8.82 -9.12
N LYS A 139 6.10 8.40 -10.33
CA LYS A 139 6.98 7.26 -10.59
C LYS A 139 8.28 7.79 -11.15
N PHE A 140 9.40 7.21 -10.72
CA PHE A 140 10.73 7.65 -11.12
C PHE A 140 11.72 6.48 -11.11
N SER A 141 12.88 6.72 -11.71
CA SER A 141 14.08 5.88 -11.58
C SER A 141 15.20 6.66 -10.89
N HIS A 142 16.12 5.92 -10.26
CA HIS A 142 17.29 6.49 -9.59
C HIS A 142 18.39 5.44 -9.43
N GLY A 143 19.55 5.84 -8.90
CA GLY A 143 20.74 5.01 -8.72
C GLY A 143 21.82 5.27 -9.77
N GLU A 144 23.03 4.74 -9.54
CA GLU A 144 24.21 4.97 -10.41
C GLU A 144 23.95 4.68 -11.88
N LYS A 145 23.11 3.67 -12.15
CA LYS A 145 22.76 3.22 -13.50
C LYS A 145 21.25 3.16 -13.71
N GLN A 146 20.49 3.95 -12.95
CA GLN A 146 19.03 3.87 -12.92
C GLN A 146 18.54 2.44 -12.58
N ASP A 147 19.27 1.78 -11.69
CA ASP A 147 19.04 0.40 -11.28
C ASP A 147 17.99 0.27 -10.17
N GLN A 148 17.41 1.40 -9.74
CA GLN A 148 16.31 1.48 -8.79
C GLN A 148 15.10 2.14 -9.44
N THR A 149 13.92 1.71 -9.03
CA THR A 149 12.65 2.40 -9.32
C THR A 149 12.01 2.84 -8.02
N GLY A 150 11.38 4.01 -8.07
CA GLY A 150 10.66 4.58 -6.95
C GLY A 150 9.24 4.99 -7.30
N VAL A 151 8.42 5.05 -6.25
CA VAL A 151 7.09 5.65 -6.28
C VAL A 151 6.98 6.59 -5.09
N PHE A 152 6.44 7.77 -5.34
CA PHE A 152 6.21 8.78 -4.31
C PHE A 152 4.72 9.13 -4.30
N TYR A 153 4.11 9.13 -3.12
CA TYR A 153 2.75 9.61 -2.89
C TYR A 153 2.78 10.76 -1.89
N MET A 154 1.95 11.75 -2.14
CA MET A 154 1.69 12.83 -1.21
C MET A 154 0.18 13.03 -1.08
N PHE A 155 -0.31 13.24 0.14
CA PHE A 155 -1.73 13.56 0.40
C PHE A 155 -1.88 14.34 1.71
N GLN A 156 -2.98 15.06 1.85
CA GLN A 156 -3.29 15.84 3.05
C GLN A 156 -4.52 15.28 3.76
N LYS A 157 -4.38 15.02 5.08
CA LYS A 157 -5.49 14.60 5.94
C LYS A 157 -5.20 15.02 7.37
N LEU A 158 -6.23 15.38 8.14
CA LEU A 158 -6.10 15.75 9.57
C LEU A 158 -5.12 16.91 9.85
N ASN A 159 -5.03 17.91 8.97
CA ASN A 159 -4.05 19.01 9.05
C ASN A 159 -2.58 18.56 8.95
N GLN A 160 -2.34 17.34 8.50
CA GLN A 160 -1.02 16.76 8.25
C GLN A 160 -0.81 16.59 6.75
N SER A 161 0.43 16.76 6.32
CA SER A 161 0.88 16.35 4.99
C SER A 161 1.64 15.04 5.10
N PHE A 162 1.08 13.98 4.52
CA PHE A 162 1.70 12.67 4.47
C PHE A 162 2.49 12.50 3.18
N LYS A 163 3.68 11.91 3.31
CA LYS A 163 4.58 11.51 2.24
C LYS A 163 4.84 10.03 2.37
N ILE A 164 4.65 9.28 1.30
CA ILE A 164 4.96 7.85 1.25
C ILE A 164 5.86 7.60 0.06
N LEU A 165 7.08 7.15 0.33
CA LEU A 165 8.12 6.93 -0.66
C LEU A 165 8.46 5.43 -0.67
N GLY A 166 8.21 4.76 -1.79
CA GLY A 166 8.66 3.40 -2.04
C GLY A 166 9.87 3.38 -2.97
N SER A 167 10.84 2.53 -2.69
CA SER A 167 11.99 2.28 -3.57
C SER A 167 12.32 0.81 -3.64
N SER A 168 12.72 0.33 -4.82
CA SER A 168 13.14 -1.05 -5.01
C SER A 168 14.11 -1.18 -6.19
N PRO A 169 14.91 -2.25 -6.26
CA PRO A 169 15.68 -2.54 -7.46
C PRO A 169 14.77 -2.68 -8.67
N ALA A 170 15.18 -2.14 -9.81
CA ALA A 170 14.42 -2.20 -11.07
C ALA A 170 14.08 -3.64 -11.45
N SER A 171 14.96 -4.60 -11.16
CA SER A 171 14.76 -6.04 -11.39
C SER A 171 13.66 -6.67 -10.52
N ALA A 172 13.30 -6.05 -9.39
CA ALA A 172 12.26 -6.51 -8.47
C ALA A 172 10.95 -5.71 -8.56
N SER A 173 10.92 -4.66 -9.40
CA SER A 173 9.83 -3.70 -9.52
C SER A 173 8.45 -4.34 -9.69
N GLU A 174 8.29 -5.25 -10.66
CA GLU A 174 7.01 -5.92 -10.93
C GLU A 174 6.52 -6.76 -9.76
N LYS A 175 7.44 -7.37 -8.99
CA LYS A 175 7.09 -8.16 -7.79
C LYS A 175 6.69 -7.26 -6.63
N VAL A 176 7.35 -6.11 -6.47
CA VAL A 176 7.16 -5.21 -5.32
C VAL A 176 5.99 -4.23 -5.52
N LYS A 177 5.69 -3.85 -6.77
CA LYS A 177 4.57 -2.95 -7.12
C LYS A 177 3.22 -3.31 -6.46
N PRO A 178 2.73 -4.56 -6.50
CA PRO A 178 1.47 -4.91 -5.81
C PRO A 178 1.58 -4.78 -4.29
N ILE A 179 2.76 -4.98 -3.72
CA ILE A 179 3.02 -4.85 -2.27
C ILE A 179 2.93 -3.37 -1.86
N PHE A 180 3.61 -2.49 -2.60
CA PHE A 180 3.52 -1.04 -2.40
C PHE A 180 2.07 -0.56 -2.50
N SER A 181 1.38 -1.00 -3.55
CA SER A 181 -0.03 -0.68 -3.75
C SER A 181 -0.90 -1.16 -2.58
N GLY A 182 -0.63 -2.35 -2.04
CA GLY A 182 -1.34 -2.90 -0.88
C GLY A 182 -1.16 -2.06 0.38
N ILE A 183 0.06 -1.60 0.67
CA ILE A 183 0.32 -0.71 1.81
C ILE A 183 -0.45 0.61 1.64
N ILE A 184 -0.34 1.26 0.48
CA ILE A 184 -1.03 2.52 0.17
C ILE A 184 -2.56 2.37 0.28
N GLN A 185 -3.14 1.32 -0.30
CA GLN A 185 -4.59 1.09 -0.29
C GLN A 185 -5.14 0.74 1.10
N SER A 186 -4.31 0.14 1.95
CA SER A 186 -4.70 -0.26 3.31
C SER A 186 -4.48 0.83 4.36
N PHE A 187 -3.84 1.94 3.95
CA PHE A 187 -3.51 3.08 4.80
C PHE A 187 -4.78 3.72 5.35
N LYS A 188 -4.79 4.01 6.64
CA LYS A 188 -5.84 4.74 7.33
C LYS A 188 -5.24 5.71 8.32
N ALA A 189 -5.70 6.97 8.32
CA ALA A 189 -5.35 7.98 9.30
C ALA A 189 -6.59 8.52 10.01
N GLU A 190 -6.51 8.58 11.34
CA GLU A 190 -7.59 8.97 12.25
C GLU A 190 -7.03 9.91 13.34
N LYS A 191 -7.89 10.79 13.88
CA LYS A 191 -7.53 11.53 15.10
C LYS A 191 -7.44 10.54 16.27
N GLN A 192 -6.51 10.81 17.18
CA GLN A 192 -6.41 10.04 18.42
C GLN A 192 -7.50 10.44 19.43
#